data_AF-A0A1H0CHM0-F1
#
_entry.id   AF-A0A1H0CHM0-F1
#
_cell.length_a   1.000
_cell.length_b   1.000
_cell.length_c   1.000
_cell.angle_alpha   90.00
_cell.angle_beta   90.00
_cell.angle_gamma   90.00
#
_symmetry.space_group_name_H-M   'P 1'
#
loop_
_entity.id
_entity.type
_entity.pdbx_description
1 polymer ?
#
loop_
_entity_poly.entity_id
_entity_poly.type
_entity_poly.pdbx_seq_one_letter_code
_entity_poly.pdbx_strand_id
1 'polypeptide(L)' 'MSVTGESARRRRPTARQLAAQFLWSLLVARVLLGLENGNLLSIEAWLTPRVWLYPLFFGVMGVYSYLYWTRHRDD' A
#
# COMPACT_ATOMS: atom_id res chain seq x y z
N MET A 1 38.36 -17.02 9.94
CA MET A 1 36.95 -17.02 9.48
C MET A 1 36.37 -15.64 9.76
N SER A 2 36.35 -14.76 8.76
CA SER A 2 35.72 -13.44 8.86
C SER A 2 34.21 -13.63 8.77
N VAL A 3 33.52 -13.51 9.90
CA VAL A 3 32.08 -13.29 9.93
C VAL A 3 31.88 -11.90 9.32
N THR A 4 31.68 -11.85 8.00
CA THR A 4 31.05 -10.71 7.34
C THR A 4 29.63 -10.68 7.85
N GLY A 5 29.45 -10.14 9.05
CA GLY A 5 28.17 -9.82 9.62
C GLY A 5 27.51 -8.87 8.64
N GLU A 6 26.61 -9.44 7.83
CA GLU A 6 25.64 -8.76 7.03
C GLU A 6 25.01 -7.70 7.91
N SER A 7 25.55 -6.49 7.79
CA SER A 7 24.85 -5.29 8.15
C SER A 7 23.79 -5.12 7.06
N ALA A 8 22.83 -6.03 7.05
CA ALA A 8 21.46 -5.80 6.62
C ALA A 8 20.91 -4.73 7.55
N ARG A 9 21.48 -3.53 7.43
CA ARG A 9 21.01 -2.28 7.99
C ARG A 9 19.59 -2.22 7.48
N ARG A 10 18.62 -2.58 8.33
CA ARG A 10 17.18 -2.46 8.07
C ARG A 10 17.00 -1.06 7.51
N ARG A 11 17.03 -0.94 6.17
CA ARG A 11 16.82 0.32 5.48
C ARG A 11 15.35 0.56 5.71
N ARG A 12 15.02 1.31 6.76
CA ARG A 12 13.66 1.78 7.01
C ARG A 12 13.18 2.33 5.68
N PRO A 13 12.06 1.81 5.14
CA PRO A 13 11.58 2.27 3.85
C PRO A 13 11.41 3.78 3.94
N THR A 14 12.03 4.49 3.00
CA THR A 14 11.95 5.95 2.97
C THR A 14 10.49 6.36 2.78
N ALA A 15 10.09 7.53 3.29
CA ALA A 15 8.70 8.00 3.17
C ALA A 15 8.19 7.98 1.71
N ARG A 16 9.10 8.25 0.76
CA ARG A 16 8.82 8.16 -0.69
C ARG A 16 8.51 6.73 -1.15
N GLN A 17 9.21 5.72 -0.64
CA GLN A 17 8.95 4.32 -0.98
C GLN A 17 7.62 3.85 -0.41
N LEU A 18 7.27 4.26 0.81
CA LEU A 18 5.96 3.97 1.41
C LEU A 18 4.83 4.63 0.62
N ALA A 19 4.98 5.90 0.24
CA ALA A 19 4.00 6.59 -0.58
C ALA A 19 3.83 5.92 -1.96
N ALA A 20 4.93 5.52 -2.61
CA ALA A 20 4.87 4.81 -3.88
C ALA A 20 4.18 3.45 -3.75
N GLN A 21 4.50 2.67 -2.71
CA GLN A 21 3.85 1.38 -2.45
C GLN A 21 2.35 1.55 -2.15
N PHE A 22 1.99 2.57 -1.39
CA PHE A 22 0.59 2.90 -1.10
C PHE A 22 -0.19 3.27 -2.37
N LEU A 23 0.39 4.11 -3.24
CA LEU A 23 -0.24 4.47 -4.50
C LEU A 23 -0.38 3.26 -5.43
N TRP A 24 0.63 2.38 -5.46
CA TRP A 24 0.56 1.14 -6.24
C TRP A 24 -0.51 0.19 -5.72
N SER A 25 -0.61 -0.01 -4.41
CA SER A 25 -1.66 -0.88 -3.83
C SER A 25 -3.06 -0.29 -4.06
N LEU A 26 -3.20 1.03 -3.98
CA LEU A 26 -4.44 1.74 -4.31
C LEU A 26 -4.85 1.50 -5.78
N LEU A 27 -3.88 1.61 -6.69
CA LEU A 27 -4.11 1.37 -8.11
C LEU A 27 -4.53 -0.07 -8.38
N VAL A 28 -3.84 -1.05 -7.79
CA VAL A 28 -4.18 -2.47 -7.94
C VAL A 28 -5.59 -2.77 -7.40
N ALA A 29 -5.92 -2.26 -6.21
CA ALA A 29 -7.26 -2.41 -5.64
C ALA A 29 -8.33 -1.80 -6.56
N ARG A 30 -8.07 -0.63 -7.16
CA ARG A 30 -8.98 -0.01 -8.12
C ARG A 30 -9.14 -0.83 -9.40
N VAL A 31 -8.06 -1.44 -9.90
CA VAL A 31 -8.11 -2.31 -11.08
C VAL A 31 -8.98 -3.54 -10.79
N LEU A 32 -8.80 -4.20 -9.64
CA LEU A 32 -9.60 -5.36 -9.24
C LEU A 32 -11.10 -5.01 -9.14
N LEU A 33 -11.44 -3.92 -8.45
CA LEU A 33 -12.81 -3.40 -8.39
C LEU A 33 -13.36 -3.02 -9.77
N GLY A 34 -12.52 -2.49 -10.65
CA GLY A 34 -12.91 -2.13 -12.01
C GLY A 34 -13.21 -3.34 -12.89
N LEU A 35 -12.48 -4.44 -12.69
CA LEU A 35 -12.73 -5.72 -13.34
C LEU A 35 -14.04 -6.34 -12.84
N GLU A 36 -14.27 -6.32 -11.52
CA GLU A 36 -15.49 -6.85 -10.91
C GLU A 36 -16.76 -6.12 -11.38
N ASN A 37 -16.70 -4.78 -11.45
CA ASN A 37 -17.84 -3.95 -11.85
C ASN A 37 -17.95 -3.73 -13.38
N GLY A 38 -17.05 -4.30 -14.18
CA GLY A 38 -17.01 -4.12 -15.63
C GLY A 38 -16.74 -2.69 -16.12
N ASN A 39 -16.24 -1.80 -15.25
CA ASN A 39 -16.08 -0.37 -15.52
C ASN A 39 -14.63 0.09 -15.66
N LEU A 40 -13.69 -0.85 -15.81
CA LEU A 40 -12.25 -0.58 -15.82
C LEU A 40 -11.82 0.45 -16.87
N LEU A 41 -12.46 0.49 -18.03
CA LEU A 41 -12.09 1.42 -19.11
C LEU A 41 -12.82 2.77 -19.05
N SER A 42 -13.79 2.94 -18.13
CA SER A 42 -14.59 4.16 -18.04
C SER A 42 -13.85 5.26 -17.28
N ILE A 43 -13.41 6.30 -17.99
CA ILE A 43 -12.72 7.46 -17.40
C ILE A 43 -13.58 8.14 -16.31
N GLU A 44 -14.89 8.22 -16.52
CA GLU A 44 -15.82 8.77 -15.53
C GLU A 44 -15.81 7.97 -14.22
N ALA A 45 -15.74 6.63 -14.33
CA ALA A 45 -15.61 5.76 -13.17
C ALA A 45 -14.23 5.87 -12.49
N TRP A 46 -13.18 6.34 -13.16
CA TRP A 46 -11.89 6.62 -12.52
C TRP A 46 -11.88 7.97 -11.79
N LEU A 47 -12.65 8.95 -12.27
CA LEU A 47 -12.72 10.28 -11.66
C LEU A 47 -13.73 10.35 -10.51
N THR A 48 -14.66 9.40 -10.44
CA THR A 48 -15.69 9.35 -9.40
C THR A 48 -15.07 9.12 -8.01
N PRO A 49 -15.13 10.09 -7.07
CA PRO A 49 -14.46 9.95 -5.77
C PRO A 49 -14.98 8.78 -4.93
N ARG A 50 -16.28 8.46 -5.07
CA ARG A 50 -16.94 7.39 -4.32
C ARG A 50 -16.30 6.02 -4.57
N VAL A 51 -15.83 5.73 -5.77
CA VAL A 51 -15.23 4.41 -6.08
C VAL A 51 -13.85 4.22 -5.45
N TRP A 52 -13.21 5.31 -5.02
CA TRP A 52 -11.91 5.27 -4.34
C TRP A 52 -12.04 5.09 -2.84
N LEU A 53 -13.23 5.27 -2.26
CA LEU A 53 -13.43 5.16 -0.80
C LEU A 53 -13.00 3.80 -0.26
N TYR A 54 -13.40 2.70 -0.92
CA TYR A 54 -13.02 1.36 -0.50
C TYR A 54 -11.50 1.12 -0.63
N PRO A 55 -10.85 1.33 -1.80
CA PRO A 55 -9.40 1.25 -1.92
C PRO A 55 -8.64 2.11 -0.89
N LEU A 56 -9.09 3.36 -0.67
CA LEU A 56 -8.47 4.28 0.27
C LEU A 56 -8.61 3.78 1.71
N PHE A 57 -9.80 3.35 2.11
CA PHE A 57 -10.04 2.80 3.44
C PHE A 57 -9.14 1.59 3.72
N PHE A 58 -9.12 0.62 2.80
CA PHE A 58 -8.25 -0.56 2.95
C PHE A 58 -6.77 -0.20 2.96
N GLY A 59 -6.34 0.71 2.10
CA GLY A 59 -4.95 1.19 2.07
C GLY A 59 -4.55 1.82 3.40
N VAL A 60 -5.36 2.75 3.93
CA VAL A 60 -5.08 3.47 5.18
C VAL A 60 -5.08 2.50 6.36
N MET A 61 -6.08 1.62 6.45
CA MET A 61 -6.15 0.62 7.51
C MET A 61 -4.97 -0.35 7.45
N GLY A 62 -4.58 -0.81 6.26
CA GLY A 62 -3.43 -1.70 6.09
C GLY A 62 -2.11 -1.06 6.52
N VAL A 63 -1.87 0.21 6.14
CA VAL A 63 -0.67 0.95 6.59
C VAL A 63 -0.71 1.17 8.10
N TYR A 64 -1.86 1.57 8.66
CA TYR A 64 -2.02 1.75 10.09
C TYR A 64 -1.75 0.44 10.85
N SER A 65 -2.33 -0.67 10.43
CA SER A 65 -2.11 -2.00 11.03
C SER A 65 -0.65 -2.43 10.93
N TYR A 66 0.03 -2.18 9.80
CA TYR A 66 1.46 -2.48 9.65
C TYR A 66 2.31 -1.65 10.62
N LEU A 67 2.07 -0.34 10.69
CA LEU A 67 2.79 0.54 11.61
C LEU A 67 2.53 0.17 13.08
N TYR A 68 1.27 -0.09 13.43
CA TYR A 68 0.87 -0.57 14.75
C TYR A 68 1.61 -1.86 15.11
N TRP A 69 1.59 -2.87 14.23
CA TRP A 69 2.27 -4.14 14.43
C TRP A 69 3.79 -3.96 14.58
N THR A 70 4.43 -3.21 13.69
CA THR A 70 5.89 -2.99 13.78
C THR A 70 6.30 -2.24 15.04
N ARG A 71 5.43 -1.38 15.59
CA ARG A 71 5.70 -0.66 16.83
C ARG A 71 5.61 -1.56 18.06
N HIS A 72 4.67 -2.51 18.09
CA HIS A 72 4.44 -3.38 19.25
C HIS A 72 5.16 -4.73 19.17
N ARG A 73 5.80 -5.05 18.03
CA ARG A 73 6.58 -6.29 17.88
C ARG A 73 7.95 -6.22 18.57
N ASP A 74 8.47 -5.02 18.79
CA ASP A 74 9.79 -4.78 19.39
C ASP A 74 9.69 -4.45 20.91
N ASP A 75 8.48 -4.45 21.51
CA ASP A 75 8.20 -4.42 22.96
C ASP A 75 8.00 -5.86 23.49
#